data_AF-A0A3N6I1P8-F1
#
_entry.id   AF-A0A3N6I1P8-F1
#
_cell.length_a   1.000
_cell.length_b   1.000
_cell.length_c   1.000
_cell.angle_alpha   90.00
_cell.angle_beta   90.00
_cell.angle_gamma   90.00
#
_symmetry.space_group_name_H-M   'P 1'
#
loop_
_entity.id
_entity.type
_entity.pdbx_description
1 polymer ?
#
loop_
_entity_poly.entity_id
_entity_poly.type
_entity_poly.pdbx_seq_one_letter_code
_entity_poly.pdbx_strand_id
1 'polypeptide(L)'
;MPPTAWSKVQIALSPQEIEQWPDTASARALAGGCPSRRPASFRVPALERAVPVCRQLARLWMDSEDITDESARRAALLVISELMTNAIVHTNSLSITGRLQKDGNWLLVEVQDEGGTSSVRHRAGNANEYGRGLVVVTQSAQALGTRQETDGGRTFWARIALSG
;
A
#
# COMPACT_ATOMS: atom_id res chain seq x y z
N MET A 1 6.97 -16.75 -1.54
CA MET A 1 6.09 -16.83 -2.72
C MET A 1 5.98 -15.42 -3.29
N PRO A 2 6.05 -15.20 -4.61
CA PRO A 2 5.65 -13.91 -5.15
C PRO A 2 4.14 -13.71 -4.86
N PRO A 3 3.69 -12.47 -4.62
CA PRO A 3 2.28 -12.19 -4.33
C PRO A 3 1.35 -12.67 -5.45
N THR A 4 0.14 -13.09 -5.08
CA THR A 4 -0.89 -13.64 -5.97
C THR A 4 -1.61 -12.55 -6.77
N ALA A 5 -2.39 -12.98 -7.78
CA ALA A 5 -3.25 -12.10 -8.59
C ALA A 5 -4.16 -11.20 -7.73
N TRP A 6 -4.43 -9.99 -8.23
CA TRP A 6 -5.28 -8.99 -7.59
C TRP A 6 -6.74 -9.45 -7.52
N SER A 7 -7.38 -9.34 -6.35
CA SER A 7 -8.81 -9.61 -6.20
C SER A 7 -9.62 -8.45 -6.78
N LYS A 8 -10.73 -8.76 -7.48
CA LYS A 8 -11.61 -7.73 -8.07
C LYS A 8 -12.29 -6.82 -7.04
N VAL A 9 -12.34 -7.22 -5.77
CA VAL A 9 -12.99 -6.40 -4.73
C VAL A 9 -11.97 -5.53 -4.03
N GLN A 10 -12.11 -4.22 -4.24
CA GLN A 10 -11.27 -3.18 -3.66
C GLN A 10 -12.16 -2.06 -3.11
N ILE A 11 -11.72 -1.44 -2.01
CA ILE A 11 -12.28 -0.18 -1.54
C ILE A 11 -11.79 0.90 -2.51
N ALA A 12 -12.67 1.43 -3.36
CA ALA A 12 -12.33 2.54 -4.23
C ALA A 12 -12.71 3.86 -3.54
N LEU A 13 -11.74 4.75 -3.37
CA LEU A 13 -11.95 6.10 -2.87
C LEU A 13 -11.78 7.09 -4.02
N SER A 14 -12.71 8.02 -4.15
CA SER A 14 -12.64 9.12 -5.11
C SER A 14 -11.79 10.29 -4.61
N PRO A 15 -11.34 11.22 -5.48
CA PRO A 15 -10.69 12.47 -5.09
C PRO A 15 -11.47 13.23 -4.01
N GLN A 16 -12.78 13.38 -4.19
CA GLN A 16 -13.64 14.08 -3.26
C GLN A 16 -13.67 13.39 -1.88
N GLU A 17 -13.70 12.06 -1.83
CA GLU A 17 -13.65 11.34 -0.57
C GLU A 17 -12.31 11.49 0.13
N ILE A 18 -11.20 11.48 -0.62
CA ILE A 18 -9.87 11.74 -0.08
C ILE A 18 -9.75 13.18 0.44
N GLU A 19 -10.34 14.17 -0.22
CA GLU A 19 -10.32 15.59 0.17
C GLU A 19 -11.24 15.93 1.34
N GLN A 20 -12.30 15.16 1.55
CA GLN A 20 -13.25 15.38 2.65
C GLN A 20 -13.01 14.46 3.84
N TRP A 21 -12.02 13.57 3.77
CA TRP A 21 -11.67 12.67 4.86
C TRP A 21 -11.34 13.43 6.17
N PRO A 22 -11.83 13.00 7.35
CA PRO A 22 -12.62 11.79 7.63
C PRO A 22 -14.15 11.98 7.58
N ASP A 23 -14.67 13.14 7.14
CA ASP A 23 -16.10 13.48 7.17
C ASP A 23 -16.90 12.87 5.99
N THR A 24 -16.57 11.64 5.59
CA THR A 24 -17.19 10.96 4.43
C THR A 24 -18.00 9.73 4.84
N ALA A 25 -18.92 9.31 3.98
CA ALA A 25 -19.68 8.07 4.19
C ALA A 25 -18.75 6.85 4.28
N SER A 26 -17.74 6.78 3.40
CA SER A 26 -16.74 5.72 3.38
C SER A 26 -15.90 5.67 4.66
N ALA A 27 -15.46 6.83 5.18
CA ALA A 27 -14.76 6.88 6.47
C ALA A 27 -15.60 6.34 7.62
N ARG A 28 -16.87 6.75 7.70
CA ARG A 28 -17.80 6.25 8.74
C ARG A 28 -18.08 4.76 8.60
N ALA A 29 -18.24 4.26 7.38
CA ALA A 29 -18.43 2.83 7.13
C ALA A 29 -17.22 2.00 7.56
N LEU A 30 -16.00 2.52 7.33
CA LEU A 30 -14.75 1.84 7.67
C LEU A 30 -14.36 2.01 9.15
N ALA A 31 -14.85 3.06 9.82
CA ALA A 31 -14.64 3.26 11.26
C ALA A 31 -15.27 2.14 12.12
N GLY A 32 -16.32 1.48 11.61
CA GLY A 32 -16.89 0.28 12.22
C GLY A 32 -16.03 -0.98 12.09
N GLY A 33 -14.84 -0.87 11.48
CA GLY A 33 -13.94 -1.97 11.14
C GLY A 33 -13.79 -2.12 9.63
N CYS A 34 -12.60 -2.49 9.17
CA CYS A 34 -12.44 -2.88 7.78
C CYS A 34 -13.19 -4.20 7.55
N PRO A 35 -14.11 -4.31 6.58
CA PRO A 35 -14.70 -5.61 6.26
C PRO A 35 -13.56 -6.57 5.96
N SER A 36 -13.56 -7.73 6.63
CA SER A 36 -12.52 -8.77 6.51
C SER A 36 -12.54 -9.38 5.11
N ARG A 37 -12.06 -8.62 4.12
CA ARG A 37 -11.74 -9.10 2.78
C ARG A 37 -10.25 -9.40 2.84
N ARG A 38 -9.89 -10.68 2.89
CA ARG A 38 -8.51 -11.13 2.72
C ARG A 38 -8.32 -11.44 1.24
N PRO A 39 -7.43 -10.76 0.51
CA PRO A 39 -6.58 -9.62 0.89
C PRO A 39 -7.38 -8.30 0.97
N ALA A 40 -6.93 -7.35 1.79
CA ALA A 40 -7.53 -6.02 1.80
C ALA A 40 -6.89 -5.19 0.70
N SER A 41 -7.69 -4.72 -0.24
CA SER A 41 -7.24 -3.90 -1.37
C SER A 41 -8.01 -2.59 -1.39
N PHE A 42 -7.29 -1.50 -1.61
CA PHE A 42 -7.87 -0.17 -1.73
C PHE A 42 -7.23 0.58 -2.90
N ARG A 43 -8.08 1.25 -3.69
CA ARG A 43 -7.68 2.10 -4.81
C ARG A 43 -7.94 3.54 -4.42
N VAL A 44 -6.90 4.36 -4.51
CA VAL A 44 -6.96 5.78 -4.15
C VAL A 44 -6.46 6.62 -5.32
N PRO A 45 -6.95 7.86 -5.48
CA PRO A 45 -6.37 8.80 -6.43
C PRO A 45 -4.93 9.12 -6.05
N ALA A 46 -4.10 9.46 -7.04
CA ALA A 46 -2.72 9.87 -6.83
C ALA A 46 -2.62 11.30 -6.24
N LEU A 47 -3.11 11.47 -5.01
CA LEU A 47 -3.10 12.72 -4.26
C LEU A 47 -2.29 12.51 -2.98
N GLU A 48 -1.47 13.49 -2.57
CA GLU A 48 -0.69 13.39 -1.32
C GLU A 48 -1.56 13.11 -0.09
N ARG A 49 -2.77 13.68 -0.06
CA ARG A 49 -3.75 13.46 1.02
C ARG A 49 -4.26 12.01 1.10
N ALA A 50 -4.02 11.18 0.08
CA ALA A 50 -4.32 9.76 0.12
C ALA A 50 -3.38 8.98 1.06
N VAL A 51 -2.14 9.43 1.28
CA VAL A 51 -1.15 8.74 2.15
C VAL A 51 -1.67 8.54 3.59
N PRO A 52 -2.12 9.59 4.32
CA PRO A 52 -2.66 9.40 5.67
C PRO A 52 -3.93 8.53 5.68
N VAL A 53 -4.75 8.58 4.62
CA VAL A 53 -5.94 7.72 4.47
C VAL A 53 -5.51 6.25 4.33
N CYS A 54 -4.57 5.93 3.44
CA CYS A 54 -4.03 4.58 3.29
C CYS A 54 -3.41 4.05 4.59
N ARG A 55 -2.69 4.91 5.33
CA ARG A 55 -2.16 4.56 6.65
C ARG A 55 -3.28 4.25 7.66
N GLN A 56 -4.39 4.99 7.64
CA GLN A 56 -5.55 4.69 8.48
C GLN A 56 -6.23 3.37 8.07
N LEU A 57 -6.42 3.13 6.77
CA LEU A 57 -6.96 1.86 6.26
C LEU A 57 -6.09 0.68 6.69
N ALA A 58 -4.77 0.84 6.64
CA ALA A 58 -3.83 -0.18 7.10
C ALA A 58 -3.97 -0.49 8.60
N ARG A 59 -4.19 0.52 9.44
CA ARG A 59 -4.48 0.32 10.88
C ARG A 59 -5.74 -0.49 11.08
N LEU A 60 -6.84 -0.04 10.48
CA LEU A 60 -8.15 -0.70 10.60
C LEU A 60 -8.11 -2.14 10.11
N TRP A 61 -7.36 -2.41 9.04
CA TRP A 61 -7.16 -3.76 8.56
C TRP A 61 -6.35 -4.62 9.55
N MET A 62 -5.23 -4.12 10.06
CA MET A 62 -4.42 -4.87 11.06
C MET A 62 -5.21 -5.14 12.34
N ASP A 63 -6.08 -4.22 12.75
CA ASP A 63 -7.01 -4.40 13.88
C ASP A 63 -8.03 -5.51 13.57
N SER A 64 -8.61 -5.53 12.36
CA SER A 64 -9.54 -6.59 11.93
C SER A 64 -8.89 -7.97 11.78
N GLU A 65 -7.58 -8.01 11.57
CA GLU A 65 -6.78 -9.23 11.42
C GLU A 65 -6.17 -9.74 12.73
N ASP A 66 -6.48 -9.07 13.84
CA ASP A 66 -5.93 -9.32 15.18
C ASP A 66 -4.40 -9.41 15.16
N ILE A 67 -3.77 -8.46 14.47
CA ILE A 67 -2.32 -8.32 14.46
C ILE A 67 -1.94 -7.48 15.67
N THR A 68 -1.36 -8.14 16.67
CA THR A 68 -0.98 -7.54 17.96
C THR A 68 0.50 -7.22 18.08
N ASP A 69 1.36 -7.73 17.17
CA ASP A 69 2.78 -7.37 17.11
C ASP A 69 2.94 -5.89 16.72
N GLU A 70 3.19 -5.05 17.72
CA GLU A 70 3.31 -3.61 17.56
C GLU A 70 4.54 -3.18 16.74
N SER A 71 5.59 -3.99 16.71
CA SER A 71 6.75 -3.74 15.84
C SER A 71 6.40 -3.99 14.39
N ALA A 72 5.72 -5.10 14.09
CA ALA A 72 5.24 -5.39 12.75
C ALA A 72 4.18 -4.37 12.28
N ARG A 73 3.30 -3.92 13.17
CA ARG A 73 2.33 -2.85 12.87
C ARG A 73 3.01 -1.55 12.51
N ARG A 74 3.98 -1.09 13.31
CA ARG A 74 4.76 0.13 13.00
C ARG A 74 5.50 0.01 11.67
N ALA A 75 6.12 -1.14 11.41
CA ALA A 75 6.78 -1.44 10.15
C ALA A 75 5.78 -1.35 8.97
N ALA A 76 4.61 -1.99 9.06
CA ALA A 76 3.62 -1.99 7.99
C ALA A 76 3.11 -0.59 7.66
N LEU A 77 2.83 0.22 8.69
CA LEU A 77 2.38 1.61 8.52
C LEU A 77 3.44 2.51 7.89
N LEU A 78 4.71 2.27 8.21
CA LEU A 78 5.82 3.00 7.59
C LEU A 78 5.97 2.59 6.13
N VAL A 79 6.03 1.29 5.86
CA VAL A 79 6.15 0.73 4.52
C VAL A 79 5.04 1.23 3.61
N ILE A 80 3.76 1.14 4.01
CA ILE A 80 2.66 1.61 3.16
C ILE A 80 2.78 3.11 2.90
N SER A 81 3.20 3.91 3.87
CA SER A 81 3.34 5.36 3.70
C SER A 81 4.44 5.69 2.68
N GLU A 82 5.59 5.05 2.79
CA GLU A 82 6.73 5.25 1.88
C GLU A 82 6.41 4.76 0.47
N LEU A 83 5.83 3.56 0.33
CA LEU A 83 5.48 3.01 -0.98
C LEU A 83 4.39 3.83 -1.68
N MET A 84 3.35 4.26 -0.95
CA MET A 84 2.32 5.14 -1.50
C MET A 84 2.90 6.50 -1.90
N THR A 85 3.74 7.10 -1.06
CA THR A 85 4.39 8.38 -1.37
C THR A 85 5.25 8.25 -2.63
N ASN A 86 6.06 7.20 -2.73
CA ASN A 86 6.87 6.95 -3.91
C ASN A 86 6.01 6.79 -5.17
N ALA A 87 4.90 6.07 -5.08
CA ALA A 87 3.99 5.89 -6.21
C ALA A 87 3.34 7.22 -6.62
N ILE A 88 2.83 8.00 -5.67
CA ILE A 88 2.17 9.29 -5.94
C ILE A 88 3.15 10.32 -6.53
N VAL A 89 4.37 10.40 -5.99
CA VAL A 89 5.35 11.44 -6.36
C VAL A 89 6.12 11.08 -7.64
N HIS A 90 6.38 9.79 -7.89
CA HIS A 90 7.30 9.35 -8.94
C HIS A 90 6.63 8.63 -10.11
N THR A 91 5.30 8.59 -10.17
CA THR A 91 4.55 8.04 -11.30
C THR A 91 3.54 9.06 -11.82
N ASN A 92 3.09 8.88 -13.06
CA ASN A 92 2.00 9.68 -13.65
C ASN A 92 0.64 8.96 -13.53
N SER A 93 0.49 8.06 -12.57
CA SER A 93 -0.76 7.33 -12.39
C SER A 93 -1.87 8.27 -11.90
N LEU A 94 -3.10 8.02 -12.35
CA LEU A 94 -4.28 8.72 -11.86
C LEU A 94 -4.77 8.10 -10.56
N SER A 95 -4.56 6.79 -10.41
CA SER A 95 -4.82 6.07 -9.18
C SER A 95 -3.71 5.11 -8.82
N ILE A 96 -3.55 4.87 -7.52
CA ILE A 96 -2.61 3.94 -6.93
C ILE A 96 -3.42 2.91 -6.16
N THR A 97 -3.02 1.64 -6.26
CA THR A 97 -3.70 0.56 -5.56
C THR A 97 -2.79 0.01 -4.47
N GLY A 98 -3.26 0.08 -3.22
CA GLY A 98 -2.60 -0.54 -2.07
C GLY A 98 -3.25 -1.88 -1.73
N ARG A 99 -2.45 -2.83 -1.26
CA ARG A 99 -2.92 -4.14 -0.80
C ARG A 99 -2.16 -4.60 0.43
N LEU A 100 -2.91 -5.19 1.36
CA LEU A 100 -2.40 -5.77 2.60
C LEU A 100 -2.88 -7.21 2.73
N GLN A 101 -1.97 -8.10 3.11
CA GLN A 101 -2.25 -9.51 3.30
C GLN A 101 -1.47 -10.06 4.49
N LYS A 102 -2.16 -10.79 5.36
CA LYS A 102 -1.56 -11.63 6.41
C LYS A 102 -1.51 -13.05 5.87
N ASP A 103 -0.36 -13.69 5.96
CA ASP A 103 -0.17 -15.10 5.58
C ASP A 103 0.82 -15.76 6.53
N GLY A 104 0.31 -16.68 7.36
CA GLY A 104 1.06 -17.27 8.45
C GLY A 104 1.73 -16.21 9.34
N ASN A 105 3.06 -16.25 9.38
CA ASN A 105 3.88 -15.41 10.25
C ASN A 105 4.45 -14.18 9.52
N TRP A 106 3.78 -13.70 8.47
CA TRP A 106 4.19 -12.47 7.81
C TRP A 106 3.01 -11.64 7.32
N LEU A 107 3.29 -10.34 7.18
CA LEU A 107 2.43 -9.32 6.60
C LEU A 107 3.09 -8.86 5.29
N LEU A 108 2.32 -8.85 4.22
CA LEU A 108 2.72 -8.31 2.93
C LEU A 108 2.01 -6.99 2.68
N VAL A 109 2.80 -5.99 2.32
CA VAL A 109 2.35 -4.68 1.84
C VAL A 109 2.70 -4.59 0.37
N GLU A 110 1.71 -4.30 -0.47
CA GLU A 110 1.90 -4.06 -1.90
C GLU A 110 1.33 -2.71 -2.28
N VAL A 111 2.00 -2.02 -3.20
CA VAL A 111 1.53 -0.79 -3.85
C VAL A 111 1.79 -0.91 -5.34
N GLN A 112 0.74 -0.84 -6.12
CA GLN A 112 0.78 -0.87 -7.58
C GLN A 112 0.40 0.49 -8.16
N ASP A 113 1.22 0.95 -9.10
CA ASP A 113 0.91 2.05 -10.00
C ASP A 113 0.13 1.54 -11.24
N GLU A 114 -0.62 2.43 -11.92
CA GLU A 114 -1.48 2.07 -13.07
C GLU A 114 -0.68 1.70 -14.34
N GLY A 115 0.63 1.88 -14.35
CA GLY A 115 1.41 1.82 -15.59
C GLY A 115 1.02 2.88 -16.62
N GLY A 116 1.64 2.86 -17.81
CA GLY A 116 1.24 3.70 -18.94
C GLY A 116 2.32 3.99 -20.00
N THR A 117 1.88 4.21 -21.25
CA THR A 117 2.70 4.52 -22.45
C THR A 117 3.41 5.87 -22.41
N SER A 118 3.11 6.71 -21.43
CA SER A 118 3.91 7.90 -21.13
C SER A 118 5.08 7.46 -20.25
N SER A 119 6.11 6.92 -20.90
CA SER A 119 7.44 6.73 -20.32
C SER A 119 8.11 8.08 -20.03
N VAL A 120 7.44 8.95 -19.27
CA VAL A 120 8.19 9.84 -18.39
C VAL A 120 8.84 8.90 -17.41
N ARG A 121 10.10 8.58 -17.73
CA ARG A 121 11.10 7.94 -16.89
C ARG A 121 10.48 7.62 -15.53
N HIS A 122 10.15 6.35 -15.29
CA HIS A 122 10.65 5.78 -14.04
C HIS A 122 12.08 6.29 -14.03
N ARG A 123 12.43 7.24 -13.16
CA ARG A 123 13.84 7.44 -12.89
C ARG A 123 14.28 6.02 -12.65
N ALA A 124 15.10 5.51 -13.56
CA ALA A 124 15.86 4.31 -13.38
C ALA A 124 16.88 4.66 -12.29
N GLY A 125 16.34 5.06 -11.14
CA GLY A 125 16.94 4.83 -9.88
C GLY A 125 17.06 3.34 -9.84
N ASN A 126 18.25 2.87 -10.23
CA ASN A 126 18.99 1.93 -9.41
C ASN A 126 18.44 2.02 -7.98
N ALA A 127 18.22 0.89 -7.30
CA ALA A 127 17.70 0.81 -5.94
C ALA A 127 18.26 1.87 -4.95
N ASN A 128 19.41 2.47 -5.27
CA ASN A 128 19.99 3.71 -4.71
C ASN A 128 19.15 5.01 -4.72
N GLU A 129 18.38 5.40 -5.75
CA GLU A 129 17.64 6.70 -5.72
C GLU A 129 16.32 6.61 -4.93
N TYR A 130 15.73 5.42 -4.83
CA TYR A 130 14.68 5.11 -3.85
C TYR A 130 15.24 4.92 -2.42
N GLY A 131 16.58 5.04 -2.27
CA GLY A 131 17.39 4.59 -1.14
C GLY A 131 17.37 5.45 0.11
N ARG A 132 16.38 6.34 0.31
CA ARG A 132 16.12 6.91 1.65
C ARG A 132 14.84 6.38 2.25
N GLY A 133 13.74 6.41 1.50
CA GLY A 133 12.47 5.77 1.91
C GLY A 133 12.58 4.24 1.98
N LEU A 134 13.22 3.60 0.99
CA LEU A 134 13.47 2.16 1.03
C LEU A 134 14.46 1.73 2.11
N VAL A 135 15.35 2.61 2.58
CA VAL A 135 16.30 2.27 3.67
C VAL A 135 15.60 2.15 5.02
N VAL A 136 14.51 2.90 5.25
CA VAL A 136 13.69 2.71 6.44
C VAL A 136 12.83 1.43 6.33
N VAL A 137 12.40 1.10 5.10
CA VAL A 137 11.69 -0.15 4.79
C VAL A 137 12.60 -1.37 4.92
N THR A 138 13.86 -1.31 4.47
CA THR A 138 14.79 -2.46 4.48
C THR A 138 15.13 -2.94 5.89
N GLN A 139 15.18 -2.05 6.89
CA GLN A 139 15.40 -2.43 8.28
C GLN A 139 14.18 -3.12 8.92
N SER A 140 12.99 -2.80 8.41
CA SER A 140 11.71 -3.25 8.97
C SER A 140 11.12 -4.46 8.22
N ALA A 141 11.60 -4.74 7.00
CA ALA A 141 11.09 -5.79 6.13
C ALA A 141 12.06 -6.96 6.02
N GLN A 142 11.53 -8.18 6.13
CA GLN A 142 12.24 -9.42 5.90
C GLN A 142 12.61 -9.61 4.41
N ALA A 143 11.81 -9.06 3.51
CA ALA A 143 12.07 -9.07 2.07
C ALA A 143 11.37 -7.89 1.41
N LEU A 144 11.92 -7.39 0.31
CA LEU A 144 11.31 -6.34 -0.50
C LEU A 144 11.66 -6.54 -1.97
N GLY A 145 10.85 -5.99 -2.86
CA GLY A 145 11.12 -6.06 -4.28
C GLY A 145 10.10 -5.32 -5.12
N THR A 146 10.27 -5.48 -6.43
CA THR A 146 9.37 -4.94 -7.45
C THR A 146 8.96 -6.04 -8.41
N ARG A 147 7.71 -5.99 -8.88
CA ARG A 147 7.18 -6.85 -9.94
C ARG A 147 6.60 -5.97 -11.04
N GLN A 148 6.93 -6.25 -12.29
CA GLN A 148 6.21 -5.68 -13.42
C GLN A 148 4.94 -6.49 -13.67
N GLU A 149 3.82 -5.81 -13.83
CA GLU A 149 2.53 -6.39 -14.13
C GLU A 149 2.31 -6.44 -15.65
N THR A 150 1.47 -7.36 -16.10
CA THR A 150 1.23 -7.60 -17.54
C THR A 150 0.54 -6.43 -18.25
N ASP A 151 -0.12 -5.55 -17.50
CA ASP A 151 -0.78 -4.33 -17.98
C ASP A 151 0.18 -3.12 -18.06
N GLY A 152 1.46 -3.32 -17.73
CA GLY A 152 2.47 -2.26 -17.72
C GLY A 152 2.58 -1.51 -16.40
N GLY A 153 1.78 -1.85 -15.39
CA GLY A 153 1.94 -1.36 -14.02
C GLY A 153 3.16 -1.95 -13.34
N ARG A 154 3.64 -1.27 -12.29
CA ARG A 154 4.68 -1.79 -11.40
C ARG A 154 4.15 -1.89 -9.98
N THR A 155 4.31 -3.09 -9.42
CA THR A 155 4.02 -3.36 -8.02
C THR A 155 5.31 -3.33 -7.20
N PHE A 156 5.35 -2.45 -6.21
CA PHE A 156 6.33 -2.51 -5.13
C PHE A 156 5.76 -3.30 -3.97
N TRP A 157 6.59 -4.12 -3.34
CA TRP A 157 6.13 -4.92 -2.23
C TRP A 157 7.20 -5.06 -1.16
N ALA A 158 6.74 -5.25 0.08
CA ALA A 158 7.59 -5.59 1.21
C ALA A 158 6.88 -6.58 2.13
N ARG A 159 7.65 -7.54 2.64
CA ARG A 159 7.21 -8.57 3.59
C ARG A 159 7.79 -8.27 4.96
N ILE A 160 6.94 -8.21 5.96
CA ILE A 160 7.27 -7.93 7.36
C ILE A 160 7.00 -9.21 8.15
N ALA A 161 7.95 -9.60 9.01
CA ALA A 161 7.75 -10.74 9.89
C ALA A 161 6.77 -10.37 11.02
N LEU A 162 5.85 -11.29 11.34
CA LEU A 162 5.05 -11.24 12.55
C LEU A 162 5.79 -12.07 13.60
N SER A 163 6.18 -11.44 14.70
CA SER A 163 6.65 -12.13 15.89
C SER A 163 5.43 -12.81 16.52
N GLY A 164 5.50 -14.13 16.68
CA GLY A 164 4.43 -14.94 17.27
C GLY A 164 4.24 -14.68 18.76
#